data_AF-A0A519WRY2-F1
#
_entry.id   AF-A0A519WRY2-F1
#
_cell.length_a   1.000
_cell.length_b   1.000
_cell.length_c   1.000
_cell.angle_alpha   90.00
_cell.angle_beta   90.00
_cell.angle_gamma   90.00
#
_symmetry.space_group_name_H-M   'P 1'
#
loop_
_entity.id
_entity.type
_entity.pdbx_description
1 polymer ?
#
loop_
_entity_poly.entity_id
_entity_poly.type
_entity_poly.pdbx_seq_one_letter_code
_entity_poly.pdbx_strand_id
1 'polypeptide(L)'
;MNTSSKRNLGGLLLLLIFCIYSNAFALRNPKAKLITIPYGKNSRIVYNQSMGTYEVYSGKNRIINAIAQVKNGDKLLNSVLYSKRSLAVSKVKDQFGTGKKYVLSFSHAGLPELQQVFYVYPNLPYFLTQVILVGKNLSSNYMSPIFGDVTLHAKGDNRTLFVPFDNDTFIRYDAKS
;
A
#
# COMPACT_ATOMS: atom_id res chain seq x y z
N MET A 1 -62.37 -69.03 17.42
CA MET A 1 -60.94 -68.86 17.75
C MET A 1 -60.17 -68.69 16.45
N ASN A 2 -59.44 -67.57 16.30
CA ASN A 2 -58.68 -67.14 15.12
C ASN A 2 -59.59 -66.76 13.90
N THR A 3 -59.45 -65.64 13.19
CA THR A 3 -58.24 -64.88 12.81
C THR A 3 -58.53 -63.40 12.46
N SER A 4 -57.47 -62.59 12.60
CA SER A 4 -57.05 -61.47 11.76
C SER A 4 -57.83 -60.14 11.81
N SER A 5 -57.30 -59.22 12.63
CA SER A 5 -57.56 -57.79 12.58
C SER A 5 -56.60 -57.08 11.60
N LYS A 6 -57.13 -56.05 10.93
CA LYS A 6 -56.52 -55.29 9.84
C LYS A 6 -55.44 -54.30 10.31
N ARG A 7 -54.39 -54.20 9.47
CA ARG A 7 -53.65 -52.99 8.99
C ARG A 7 -53.09 -52.03 10.05
N ASN A 8 -51.80 -51.73 9.96
CA ASN A 8 -51.40 -50.45 9.37
C ASN A 8 -49.92 -50.36 9.00
N LEU A 9 -49.76 -49.64 7.89
CA LEU A 9 -48.58 -49.30 7.13
C LEU A 9 -47.73 -48.30 7.93
N GLY A 10 -46.50 -48.67 8.29
CA GLY A 10 -45.52 -47.77 8.91
C GLY A 10 -44.24 -47.82 8.11
N GLY A 11 -44.05 -46.83 7.24
CA GLY A 11 -42.94 -46.74 6.30
C GLY A 11 -41.58 -46.76 7.00
N LEU A 12 -40.65 -47.53 6.41
CA LEU A 12 -39.25 -47.57 6.75
C LEU A 12 -38.61 -46.20 6.45
N LEU A 13 -38.39 -45.38 7.48
CA LEU A 13 -37.68 -44.11 7.37
C LEU A 13 -36.17 -44.39 7.35
N LEU A 14 -35.59 -44.48 6.16
CA LEU A 14 -34.14 -44.55 5.95
C LEU A 14 -33.57 -43.13 6.12
N LEU A 15 -33.05 -42.80 7.31
CA LEU A 15 -32.35 -41.54 7.58
C LEU A 15 -30.92 -41.62 7.00
N LEU A 16 -30.76 -41.18 5.75
CA LEU A 16 -29.46 -40.89 5.15
C LEU A 16 -28.91 -39.59 5.74
N ILE A 17 -27.98 -39.71 6.70
CA ILE A 17 -27.20 -38.58 7.20
C ILE A 17 -26.17 -38.21 6.11
N PHE A 18 -26.53 -37.25 5.25
CA PHE A 18 -25.55 -36.55 4.44
C PHE A 18 -24.79 -35.57 5.35
N CYS A 19 -23.63 -35.98 5.86
CA CYS A 19 -22.66 -35.05 6.41
C CYS A 19 -22.17 -34.15 5.27
N ILE A 20 -22.78 -32.97 5.16
CA ILE A 20 -22.26 -31.90 4.30
C ILE A 20 -20.94 -31.48 4.94
N TYR A 21 -19.82 -31.91 4.36
CA TYR A 21 -18.52 -31.30 4.62
C TYR A 21 -18.58 -29.87 4.06
N SER A 22 -19.13 -28.94 4.83
CA SER A 22 -18.87 -27.53 4.60
C SER A 22 -17.40 -27.30 4.92
N ASN A 23 -16.54 -27.40 3.91
CA ASN A 23 -15.26 -26.71 3.93
C ASN A 23 -15.58 -25.21 3.94
N ALA A 24 -15.91 -24.68 5.12
CA ALA A 24 -15.75 -23.27 5.39
C ALA A 24 -14.24 -23.02 5.38
N PHE A 25 -13.68 -22.85 4.17
CA PHE A 25 -12.47 -22.07 4.02
C PHE A 25 -12.84 -20.67 4.48
N ALA A 26 -12.71 -20.42 5.78
CA ALA A 26 -12.53 -19.08 6.27
C ALA A 26 -11.38 -18.52 5.44
N LEU A 27 -11.68 -17.56 4.56
CA LEU A 27 -10.67 -16.72 3.95
C LEU A 27 -9.91 -16.10 5.13
N ARG A 28 -8.81 -16.75 5.54
CA ARG A 28 -7.83 -16.14 6.44
C ARG A 28 -7.33 -14.95 5.67
N ASN A 29 -7.93 -13.79 5.92
CA ASN A 29 -7.39 -12.53 5.47
C ASN A 29 -5.99 -12.49 6.10
N PRO A 30 -4.91 -12.63 5.30
CA PRO A 30 -3.59 -12.68 5.88
C PRO A 30 -3.39 -11.40 6.68
N LYS A 31 -3.13 -11.56 7.98
CA LYS A 31 -2.93 -10.43 8.89
C LYS A 31 -1.94 -9.46 8.25
N ALA A 32 -2.34 -8.20 8.09
CA ALA A 32 -1.53 -7.20 7.42
C ALA A 32 -0.13 -7.13 8.06
N LYS A 33 0.91 -7.25 7.23
CA LYS A 33 2.29 -7.10 7.68
C LYS A 33 2.63 -5.61 7.71
N LEU A 34 2.44 -4.99 8.87
CA LEU A 34 2.68 -3.57 9.08
C LEU A 34 4.11 -3.31 9.58
N ILE A 35 4.76 -2.31 9.00
CA ILE A 35 6.09 -1.82 9.39
C ILE A 35 5.98 -0.34 9.74
N THR A 36 6.44 0.04 10.92
CA THR A 36 6.48 1.43 11.36
C THR A 36 7.88 2.02 11.13
N ILE A 37 7.93 3.12 10.40
CA ILE A 37 9.14 3.92 10.13
C ILE A 37 9.00 5.25 10.88
N PRO A 38 9.65 5.41 12.05
CA PRO A 38 9.57 6.66 12.80
C PRO A 38 10.40 7.77 12.13
N TYR A 39 9.90 9.00 12.20
CA TYR A 39 10.64 10.22 11.83
C TYR A 39 10.23 11.37 12.74
N GLY A 40 11.12 12.33 12.97
CA GLY A 40 10.87 13.47 13.86
C GLY A 40 10.39 13.09 15.27
N LYS A 41 9.74 14.06 15.93
CA LYS A 41 9.18 13.91 17.28
C LYS A 41 7.70 13.55 17.16
N ASN A 42 7.37 12.26 17.29
CA ASN A 42 6.02 11.68 17.24
C ASN A 42 5.38 11.52 15.84
N SER A 43 6.19 11.49 14.77
CA SER A 43 5.70 11.22 13.42
C SER A 43 6.15 9.85 12.93
N ARG A 44 5.39 9.26 12.01
CA ARG A 44 5.66 7.90 11.51
C ARG A 44 5.07 7.67 10.13
N ILE A 45 5.72 6.79 9.38
CA ILE A 45 5.15 6.15 8.20
C ILE A 45 4.75 4.73 8.62
N VAL A 46 3.54 4.30 8.30
CA VAL A 46 3.05 2.94 8.52
C VAL A 46 2.92 2.26 7.17
N TYR A 47 3.86 1.38 6.85
CA TYR A 47 3.88 0.64 5.59
C TYR A 47 3.17 -0.70 5.73
N ASN A 48 2.20 -0.98 4.87
CA ASN A 48 1.55 -2.26 4.73
C ASN A 48 2.25 -3.10 3.65
N GLN A 49 3.16 -3.98 4.07
CA GLN A 49 3.92 -4.83 3.16
C GLN A 49 3.06 -5.87 2.43
N SER A 50 1.89 -6.23 2.97
CA SER A 50 0.96 -7.13 2.31
C SER A 50 0.25 -6.47 1.12
N MET A 51 0.04 -5.15 1.16
CA MET A 51 -0.72 -4.41 0.16
C MET A 51 0.13 -3.50 -0.72
N GLY A 52 1.33 -3.09 -0.28
CA GLY A 52 2.15 -2.11 -1.00
C GLY A 52 1.69 -0.66 -0.80
N THR A 53 0.79 -0.42 0.16
CA THR A 53 0.33 0.92 0.56
C THR A 53 1.07 1.39 1.81
N TYR A 54 1.08 2.70 2.05
CA TYR A 54 1.55 3.27 3.30
C TYR A 54 0.68 4.44 3.75
N GLU A 55 0.83 4.80 5.01
CA GLU A 55 0.20 5.98 5.60
C GLU A 55 1.28 6.83 6.26
N VAL A 56 1.16 8.15 6.16
CA VAL A 56 2.06 9.12 6.78
C VAL A 56 1.29 9.85 7.87
N TYR A 57 1.84 9.85 9.08
CA TYR A 57 1.30 10.56 10.23
C TYR A 57 2.29 11.63 10.67
N SER A 58 1.86 12.90 10.68
CA SER A 58 2.63 14.02 11.21
C SER A 58 1.75 14.91 12.09
N GLY A 59 1.77 14.66 13.39
CA GLY A 59 0.84 15.29 14.33
C GLY A 59 -0.61 14.98 13.96
N LYS A 60 -1.39 16.01 13.62
CA LYS A 60 -2.77 15.86 13.14
C LYS A 60 -2.83 15.58 11.63
N ASN A 61 -1.81 15.97 10.87
CA ASN A 61 -1.79 15.80 9.41
C ASN A 61 -1.59 14.33 9.03
N ARG A 62 -2.25 13.92 7.94
CA ARG A 62 -2.20 12.55 7.44
C ARG A 62 -2.11 12.49 5.93
N ILE A 63 -1.41 11.47 5.44
CA ILE A 63 -1.56 10.97 4.07
C ILE A 63 -1.96 9.50 4.18
N ILE A 64 -3.10 9.12 3.64
CA ILE A 64 -3.61 7.74 3.68
C ILE A 64 -3.76 7.17 2.29
N ASN A 65 -3.92 5.84 2.20
CA ASN A 65 -3.97 5.11 0.92
C ASN A 65 -2.77 5.40 0.01
N ALA A 66 -1.63 5.79 0.59
CA ALA A 66 -0.50 6.30 -0.18
C ALA A 66 0.23 5.18 -0.92
N ILE A 67 0.61 5.45 -2.16
CA ILE A 67 1.33 4.53 -3.05
C ILE A 67 2.44 5.28 -3.79
N ALA A 68 3.40 4.50 -4.29
CA ALA A 68 4.34 4.95 -5.30
C ALA A 68 3.71 4.73 -6.68
N GLN A 69 3.84 5.65 -7.62
CA GLN A 69 3.31 5.47 -8.97
C GLN A 69 4.20 6.10 -10.04
N VAL A 70 4.40 5.40 -11.15
CA VAL A 70 5.23 5.84 -12.28
C VAL A 70 4.58 5.41 -13.61
N LYS A 71 4.82 6.17 -14.68
CA LYS A 71 4.57 5.69 -16.05
C LYS A 71 5.82 5.02 -16.61
N ASN A 72 5.64 3.91 -17.33
CA ASN A 72 6.66 3.31 -18.19
C ASN A 72 6.08 3.17 -19.60
N GLY A 73 6.44 4.08 -20.50
CA GLY A 73 5.66 4.36 -21.70
C GLY A 73 4.23 4.75 -21.31
N ASP A 74 3.24 4.12 -21.93
CA ASP A 74 1.82 4.35 -21.60
C ASP A 74 1.33 3.58 -20.36
N LYS A 75 2.14 2.65 -19.84
CA LYS A 75 1.72 1.80 -18.74
C LYS A 75 1.92 2.50 -17.40
N LEU A 76 0.83 2.62 -16.64
CA LEU A 76 0.86 3.11 -15.27
C LEU A 76 1.21 1.96 -14.31
N LEU A 77 2.36 2.07 -13.65
CA LEU A 77 2.85 1.13 -12.65
C LEU A 77 2.72 1.75 -11.26
N ASN A 78 2.30 0.97 -10.26
CA ASN A 78 2.26 1.43 -8.88
C ASN A 78 2.58 0.31 -7.89
N SER A 79 2.87 0.67 -6.64
CA SER A 79 3.33 -0.28 -5.60
C SER A 79 2.32 -1.39 -5.25
N VAL A 80 1.03 -1.24 -5.59
CA VAL A 80 0.01 -2.25 -5.30
C VAL A 80 -0.07 -3.34 -6.38
N LEU A 81 0.35 -3.06 -7.63
CA LEU A 81 0.36 -4.03 -8.74
C LEU A 81 1.33 -5.20 -8.56
N TYR A 82 2.28 -5.09 -7.63
CA TYR A 82 3.37 -6.04 -7.47
C TYR A 82 3.05 -7.09 -6.40
N SER A 83 3.23 -8.37 -6.71
CA SER A 83 2.92 -9.47 -5.79
C SER A 83 4.05 -9.79 -4.81
N LYS A 84 5.30 -9.46 -5.13
CA LYS A 84 6.46 -9.65 -4.24
C LYS A 84 6.92 -8.29 -3.71
N ARG A 85 7.10 -8.21 -2.39
CA ARG A 85 7.52 -6.99 -1.70
C ARG A 85 8.57 -7.30 -0.66
N SER A 86 9.71 -6.61 -0.69
CA SER A 86 10.78 -6.73 0.29
C SER A 86 11.11 -5.36 0.89
N LEU A 87 11.77 -5.37 2.05
CA LEU A 87 12.27 -4.18 2.73
C LEU A 87 13.75 -4.40 3.05
N ALA A 88 14.59 -3.44 2.69
CA ALA A 88 15.96 -3.30 3.19
C ALA A 88 16.08 -2.03 4.02
N VAL A 89 16.81 -2.08 5.13
CA VAL A 89 17.07 -0.93 6.00
C VAL A 89 18.58 -0.78 6.18
N SER A 90 19.09 0.42 5.95
CA SER A 90 20.50 0.76 6.18
C SER A 90 20.64 2.09 6.91
N LYS A 91 21.81 2.30 7.53
CA LYS A 91 22.18 3.62 8.07
C LYS A 91 22.59 4.54 6.92
N VAL A 92 22.30 5.83 7.05
CA VAL A 92 22.79 6.87 6.14
C VAL A 92 23.44 8.00 6.94
N LYS A 93 24.51 8.57 6.41
CA LYS A 93 25.15 9.80 6.91
C LYS A 93 25.45 10.69 5.72
N ASP A 94 24.73 11.80 5.63
CA ASP A 94 24.82 12.75 4.51
C ASP A 94 24.70 14.19 5.05
N GLN A 95 24.48 15.16 4.15
CA GLN A 95 24.37 16.58 4.51
C GLN A 95 23.18 16.90 5.41
N PHE A 96 22.17 16.03 5.48
CA PHE A 96 21.03 16.17 6.40
C PHE A 96 21.32 15.54 7.78
N GLY A 97 22.44 14.82 7.93
CA GLY A 97 22.91 14.24 9.17
C GLY A 97 22.88 12.70 9.18
N THR A 98 22.76 12.11 10.37
CA THR A 98 22.71 10.66 10.55
C THR A 98 21.27 10.19 10.61
N GLY A 99 20.91 9.24 9.75
CA GLY A 99 19.56 8.73 9.62
C GLY A 99 19.49 7.25 9.24
N LYS A 100 18.33 6.83 8.77
CA LYS A 100 18.07 5.51 8.19
C LYS A 100 17.46 5.65 6.81
N LYS A 101 17.90 4.79 5.90
CA LYS A 101 17.32 4.60 4.57
C LYS A 101 16.51 3.30 4.57
N TYR A 102 15.25 3.40 4.18
CA TYR A 102 14.33 2.27 3.99
C TYR A 102 14.09 2.12 2.49
N VAL A 103 14.41 0.97 1.92
CA VAL A 103 14.16 0.65 0.50
C VAL A 103 13.09 -0.43 0.44
N LEU A 104 11.91 -0.05 -0.04
CA LEU A 104 10.82 -0.97 -0.33
C LEU A 104 10.93 -1.37 -1.80
N SER A 105 11.26 -2.64 -2.07
CA SER A 105 11.37 -3.16 -3.43
C SER A 105 10.12 -3.96 -3.78
N PHE A 106 9.57 -3.70 -4.97
CA PHE A 106 8.37 -4.30 -5.51
C PHE A 106 8.69 -5.02 -6.81
N SER A 107 8.41 -6.33 -6.89
CA SER A 107 8.66 -7.14 -8.09
C SER A 107 7.49 -8.06 -8.45
N HIS A 108 7.33 -8.26 -9.76
CA HIS A 108 6.30 -9.09 -10.36
C HIS A 108 6.81 -9.55 -11.73
N ALA A 109 6.44 -10.76 -12.14
CA ALA A 109 6.86 -11.28 -13.43
C ALA A 109 6.35 -10.37 -14.57
N GLY A 110 7.22 -10.00 -15.51
CA GLY A 110 6.85 -9.15 -16.64
C GLY A 110 6.73 -7.65 -16.33
N LEU A 111 7.05 -7.20 -15.11
CA LEU A 111 7.16 -5.78 -14.77
C LEU A 111 8.61 -5.43 -14.38
N PRO A 112 9.10 -4.22 -14.72
CA PRO A 112 10.34 -3.70 -14.12
C PRO A 112 10.18 -3.56 -12.60
N GLU A 113 11.28 -3.65 -11.85
CA GLU A 113 11.25 -3.45 -10.40
C GLU A 113 10.94 -1.99 -10.09
N LEU A 114 10.02 -1.77 -9.16
CA LEU A 114 9.71 -0.47 -8.60
C LEU A 114 10.29 -0.41 -7.19
N GLN A 115 10.89 0.72 -6.80
CA GLN A 115 11.35 0.96 -5.44
C GLN A 115 10.73 2.23 -4.87
N GLN A 116 10.22 2.16 -3.65
CA GLN A 116 9.89 3.32 -2.82
C GLN A 116 10.97 3.45 -1.76
N VAL A 117 11.57 4.63 -1.65
CA VAL A 117 12.65 4.85 -0.68
C VAL A 117 12.26 5.96 0.31
N PHE A 118 12.50 5.72 1.59
CA PHE A 118 12.35 6.73 2.64
C PHE A 118 13.68 6.96 3.34
N TYR A 119 14.05 8.24 3.50
CA TYR A 119 15.16 8.68 4.33
C TYR A 119 14.58 9.40 5.54
N VAL A 120 14.88 8.89 6.73
CA VAL A 120 14.40 9.45 7.99
C VAL A 120 15.56 9.78 8.91
N TYR A 121 15.46 10.92 9.57
CA TYR A 121 16.48 11.43 10.49
C TYR A 121 15.80 11.68 11.84
N PRO A 122 16.31 11.13 12.95
CA PRO A 122 15.65 11.22 14.26
C PRO A 122 15.34 12.65 14.70
N ASN A 123 16.19 13.62 14.32
CA ASN A 123 16.12 15.00 14.78
C ASN A 123 15.42 15.95 13.78
N LEU A 124 14.94 15.45 12.64
CA LEU A 124 14.29 16.29 11.63
C LEU A 124 12.78 16.02 11.59
N PRO A 125 11.94 17.06 11.50
CA PRO A 125 10.48 16.92 11.51
C PRO A 125 9.91 16.45 10.16
N TYR A 126 10.77 16.06 9.22
CA TYR A 126 10.43 15.64 7.87
C TYR A 126 11.19 14.37 7.49
N PHE A 127 10.77 13.77 6.38
CA PHE A 127 11.46 12.68 5.71
C PHE A 127 11.66 13.06 4.25
N LEU A 128 12.66 12.45 3.61
CA LEU A 128 12.83 12.55 2.16
C LEU A 128 12.36 11.25 1.53
N THR A 129 11.82 11.34 0.32
CA THR A 129 11.34 10.16 -0.38
C THR A 129 11.50 10.26 -1.88
N GLN A 130 11.63 9.10 -2.52
CA GLN A 130 11.80 8.97 -3.96
C GLN A 130 11.18 7.66 -4.43
N VAL A 131 10.78 7.65 -5.70
CA VAL A 131 10.41 6.44 -6.41
C VAL A 131 11.45 6.17 -7.50
N ILE A 132 11.87 4.91 -7.63
CA ILE A 132 12.86 4.48 -8.62
C ILE A 132 12.25 3.35 -9.44
N LEU A 133 12.40 3.42 -10.75
CA LEU A 133 12.09 2.32 -11.67
C LEU A 133 13.41 1.69 -12.14
N VAL A 134 13.59 0.39 -11.95
CA VAL A 134 14.83 -0.33 -12.25
C VAL A 134 14.58 -1.34 -13.37
N GLY A 135 15.37 -1.26 -14.44
CA GLY A 135 15.22 -2.09 -15.62
C GLY A 135 16.02 -1.58 -16.81
N LYS A 136 15.69 -2.10 -18.01
CA LYS A 136 16.27 -1.69 -19.30
C LYS A 136 15.17 -1.08 -20.17
N ASN A 137 15.54 -0.19 -21.10
CA ASN A 137 14.63 0.45 -22.05
C ASN A 137 13.41 1.11 -21.38
N LEU A 138 13.65 1.75 -20.23
CA LEU A 138 12.62 2.48 -19.49
C LEU A 138 12.39 3.85 -20.13
N SER A 139 11.13 4.28 -20.16
CA SER A 139 10.76 5.63 -20.57
C SER A 139 9.66 6.14 -19.65
N SER A 140 9.85 7.30 -19.04
CA SER A 140 8.87 7.85 -18.11
C SER A 140 8.69 9.35 -18.32
N ASN A 141 7.43 9.78 -18.35
CA ASN A 141 7.03 11.18 -18.29
C ASN A 141 6.18 11.50 -17.05
N TYR A 142 6.09 10.57 -16.09
CA TYR A 142 5.37 10.77 -14.83
C TYR A 142 5.94 9.86 -13.75
N MET A 143 6.34 10.46 -12.63
CA MET A 143 6.76 9.76 -11.43
C MET A 143 6.25 10.51 -10.20
N SER A 144 5.52 9.80 -9.34
CA SER A 144 5.01 10.32 -8.08
C SER A 144 5.46 9.41 -6.92
N PRO A 145 6.41 9.87 -6.10
CA PRO A 145 6.80 9.16 -4.87
C PRO A 145 5.67 9.04 -3.84
N ILE A 146 4.69 9.95 -3.89
CA ILE A 146 3.54 9.96 -2.99
C ILE A 146 2.27 10.29 -3.79
N PHE A 147 1.42 9.30 -3.99
CA PHE A 147 0.06 9.47 -4.47
C PHE A 147 -0.91 8.92 -3.42
N GLY A 148 -1.80 9.75 -2.88
CA GLY A 148 -2.74 9.35 -1.83
C GLY A 148 -3.62 10.50 -1.33
N ASP A 149 -4.47 10.20 -0.35
CA ASP A 149 -5.44 11.15 0.20
C ASP A 149 -4.80 11.96 1.34
N VAL A 150 -4.85 13.29 1.24
CA VAL A 150 -4.19 14.19 2.20
C VAL A 150 -5.21 14.84 3.12
N THR A 151 -4.94 14.82 4.43
CA THR A 151 -5.65 15.61 5.43
C THR A 151 -4.67 16.58 6.09
N LEU A 152 -4.85 17.87 5.85
CA LEU A 152 -4.06 18.94 6.47
C LEU A 152 -4.89 19.65 7.54
N HIS A 153 -4.40 19.64 8.77
CA HIS A 153 -4.97 20.37 9.90
C HIS A 153 -4.24 21.72 10.08
N ALA A 154 -4.25 22.53 9.02
CA ALA A 154 -3.73 23.89 9.04
C ALA A 154 -4.90 24.89 9.01
N LYS A 155 -4.81 25.95 9.82
CA LYS A 155 -5.77 27.06 9.81
C LYS A 155 -5.39 28.03 8.68
N GLY A 156 -6.39 28.63 8.02
CA GLY A 156 -6.17 29.63 6.98
C GLY A 156 -6.24 29.06 5.56
N ASP A 157 -5.68 29.80 4.60
CA ASP A 157 -5.67 29.45 3.19
C ASP A 157 -4.55 28.43 2.90
N ASN A 158 -4.92 27.16 2.73
CA ASN A 158 -3.99 26.08 2.42
C ASN A 158 -3.90 25.92 0.90
N ARG A 159 -2.75 26.26 0.32
CA ARG A 159 -2.51 26.12 -1.11
C ARG A 159 -1.58 24.95 -1.40
N THR A 160 -1.85 24.23 -2.48
CA THR A 160 -0.88 23.34 -3.11
C THR A 160 -0.22 24.07 -4.28
N LEU A 161 1.09 23.93 -4.43
CA LEU A 161 1.83 24.54 -5.54
C LEU A 161 2.11 23.48 -6.59
N PHE A 162 1.53 23.62 -7.76
CA PHE A 162 1.96 22.91 -8.94
C PHE A 162 3.27 23.52 -9.45
N VAL A 163 4.31 22.69 -9.54
CA VAL A 163 5.63 23.04 -10.06
C VAL A 163 5.86 22.20 -11.31
N PRO A 164 5.93 22.80 -12.51
CA PRO A 164 6.19 22.03 -13.72
C PRO A 164 7.66 21.59 -13.76
N PHE A 165 7.92 20.47 -14.45
CA PHE A 165 9.28 19.95 -14.64
C PHE A 165 10.18 20.97 -15.36
N ASP A 166 9.60 21.69 -16.32
CA ASP A 166 10.19 22.84 -16.98
C ASP A 166 9.32 24.07 -16.67
N ASN A 167 9.91 25.04 -15.96
CA ASN A 167 9.25 26.26 -15.47
C ASN A 167 9.79 27.55 -16.10
N ASP A 168 10.66 27.46 -17.10
CA ASP A 168 11.36 28.63 -17.66
C ASP A 168 10.76 29.11 -19.00
N THR A 169 9.95 28.30 -19.67
CA THR A 169 9.46 28.65 -21.02
C THR A 169 7.92 28.73 -21.16
N PHE A 170 7.14 27.70 -20.81
CA PHE A 170 5.70 27.64 -21.19
C PHE A 170 4.68 27.36 -20.07
N ILE A 171 5.04 26.65 -19.01
CA ILE A 171 4.13 26.33 -17.91
C ILE A 171 4.59 27.08 -16.67
N ARG A 172 3.68 27.80 -16.03
CA ARG A 172 3.96 28.57 -14.81
C ARG A 172 3.60 27.75 -13.58
N TYR A 173 4.15 28.17 -12.45
CA TYR A 173 3.65 27.77 -11.15
C TYR A 173 2.15 28.08 -11.04
N ASP A 174 1.40 27.17 -10.43
CA ASP A 174 -0.03 27.33 -10.19
C ASP A 174 -0.38 26.96 -8.75
N ALA A 175 -0.96 27.90 -8.01
CA ALA A 175 -1.33 27.74 -6.61
C ALA A 175 -2.81 27.35 -6.50
N LYS A 176 -3.07 26.08 -6.23
CA LYS A 176 -4.41 25.51 -6.14
C LYS A 176 -4.92 25.56 -4.70
N SER A 177 -6.19 25.93 -4.53
CA SER A 177 -6.91 25.92 -3.24
C SER A 177 -7.55 24.56 -2.99
#